data_AF-A0A349M9J1-F1
#
_entry.id   AF-A0A349M9J1-F1
#
_cell.length_a   1.000
_cell.length_b   1.000
_cell.length_c   1.000
_cell.angle_alpha   90.00
_cell.angle_beta   90.00
_cell.angle_gamma   90.00
#
_symmetry.space_group_name_H-M   'P 1'
#
loop_
_entity.id
_entity.type
_entity.pdbx_description
1 polymer ?
#
loop_
_entity_poly.entity_id
_entity_poly.type
_entity_poly.pdbx_seq_one_letter_code
_entity_poly.pdbx_strand_id
1 'polypeptide(L)'
;MTRQTSKGMCTFCHSEFSKSGMTRHLGSCEQRAAMQAEAEIPQKVQKTRAFHLVVEGYRLPMYWMHLEVSAGTTLAMLDHFLRGTWLECCGHLSAFTIGGVRYSVDAALYEWDTDSKNMQVPLDKVLNPGQTCSYEYDFGSTTELALKVISEREVVAKKKAIEIIARNTLPMVPCDVCGKPATHFCNQCLY
;
A
#
# COMPACT_ATOMS: atom_id res chain seq x y z
N MET A 1 15.48 1.84 -19.33
CA MET A 1 14.03 2.16 -19.44
C MET A 1 13.77 3.49 -18.74
N THR A 2 13.14 4.44 -19.42
CA THR A 2 12.74 5.74 -18.84
C THR A 2 11.72 5.50 -17.73
N ARG A 3 11.89 6.14 -16.57
CA ARG A 3 10.98 6.03 -15.43
C ARG A 3 9.61 6.58 -15.83
N GLN A 4 8.65 5.71 -16.17
CA GLN A 4 7.29 6.12 -16.45
C GLN A 4 6.65 6.69 -15.18
N THR A 5 6.12 7.90 -15.29
CA THR A 5 5.38 8.56 -14.21
C THR A 5 3.89 8.41 -14.50
N SER A 6 3.16 7.82 -13.56
CA SER A 6 1.71 7.74 -13.62
C SER A 6 1.08 8.82 -12.74
N LYS A 7 -0.18 9.13 -13.06
CA LYS A 7 -1.03 10.00 -12.28
C LYS A 7 -2.16 9.20 -11.65
N GLY A 8 -2.80 9.77 -10.64
CA GLY A 8 -3.93 9.16 -9.95
C GLY A 8 -4.87 10.21 -9.39
N MET A 9 -6.07 9.78 -9.02
CA MET A 9 -7.10 10.64 -8.46
C MET A 9 -7.11 10.59 -6.93
N CYS A 10 -7.33 11.74 -6.32
CA CYS A 10 -7.62 11.85 -4.89
C CYS A 10 -9.05 11.37 -4.63
N THR A 11 -9.27 10.52 -3.62
CA THR A 11 -10.62 10.02 -3.32
C THR A 11 -11.54 11.06 -2.68
N PHE A 12 -10.98 12.17 -2.18
CA PHE A 12 -11.74 13.22 -1.47
C PHE A 12 -12.19 14.34 -2.39
N CYS A 13 -11.28 14.89 -3.21
CA CYS A 13 -11.57 16.03 -4.08
C CYS A 13 -11.64 15.67 -5.57
N HIS A 14 -11.40 14.40 -5.91
CA HIS A 14 -11.41 13.87 -7.28
C HIS A 14 -10.45 14.54 -8.27
N SER A 15 -9.51 15.36 -7.80
CA SER A 15 -8.47 15.98 -8.63
C SER A 15 -7.33 14.99 -8.93
N GLU A 16 -6.72 15.14 -10.11
CA GLU A 16 -5.63 14.29 -10.60
C GLU A 16 -4.25 14.86 -10.23
N PHE A 17 -3.37 14.00 -9.71
CA PHE A 17 -1.98 14.37 -9.36
C PHE A 17 -0.97 13.29 -9.77
N SER A 18 0.28 13.69 -9.96
CA SER A 18 1.40 12.73 -9.99
C SER A 18 1.60 12.09 -8.61
N LYS A 19 2.32 10.98 -8.50
CA LYS A 19 2.61 10.33 -7.21
C LYS A 19 3.17 11.29 -6.14
N SER A 20 4.21 12.06 -6.49
CA SER A 20 4.82 13.01 -5.54
C SER A 20 3.88 14.18 -5.23
N GLY A 21 3.13 14.65 -6.24
CA GLY A 21 2.09 15.65 -6.05
C GLY A 21 0.97 15.18 -5.14
N MET A 22 0.57 13.90 -5.24
CA MET A 22 -0.48 13.29 -4.44
C MET A 22 -0.11 13.22 -2.96
N THR A 23 1.14 12.86 -2.63
CA THR A 23 1.62 12.91 -1.24
C THR A 23 1.44 14.30 -0.63
N ARG A 24 1.89 15.33 -1.36
CA ARG A 24 1.79 16.73 -0.90
C ARG A 24 0.33 17.17 -0.80
N HIS A 25 -0.46 16.88 -1.83
CA HIS A 25 -1.88 17.23 -1.89
C HIS A 25 -2.67 16.61 -0.74
N LEU A 26 -2.49 15.33 -0.46
CA LEU A 26 -3.20 14.64 0.62
C LEU A 26 -2.89 15.23 2.00
N GLY A 27 -1.72 15.85 2.19
CA GLY A 27 -1.37 16.58 3.40
C GLY A 27 -2.09 17.92 3.57
N SER A 28 -2.59 18.51 2.48
CA SER A 28 -3.25 19.82 2.46
C SER A 28 -4.62 19.79 1.76
N CYS A 29 -5.26 18.62 1.67
CA CYS A 29 -6.52 18.46 0.96
C CYS A 29 -7.66 18.99 1.84
N GLU A 30 -8.29 20.08 1.41
CA GLU A 30 -9.37 20.75 2.15
C GLU A 30 -10.58 19.83 2.35
N GLN A 31 -10.97 19.06 1.33
CA GLN A 31 -12.10 18.13 1.40
C GLN A 31 -11.82 16.99 2.37
N ARG A 32 -10.57 16.51 2.44
CA ARG A 32 -10.15 15.52 3.44
C ARG A 32 -10.27 16.10 4.84
N ALA A 33 -9.81 17.33 5.06
CA ALA A 33 -9.91 18.00 6.35
C ALA A 33 -11.38 18.24 6.76
N ALA A 34 -12.22 18.69 5.83
CA ALA A 34 -13.65 18.89 6.05
C ALA A 34 -14.35 17.59 6.46
N MET A 35 -14.11 16.48 5.74
CA MET A 35 -14.69 15.17 6.09
C MET A 35 -14.24 14.67 7.46
N GLN A 36 -12.99 14.96 7.87
CA GLN A 36 -12.53 14.63 9.22
C GLN A 36 -13.24 15.48 10.27
N ALA A 37 -13.38 16.79 10.04
CA ALA A 37 -14.08 17.69 10.95
C ALA A 37 -15.56 17.33 11.09
N GLU A 38 -16.25 17.00 10.00
CA GLU A 38 -17.64 16.54 10.01
C GLU A 38 -17.80 15.24 10.80
N ALA A 39 -16.85 14.31 10.65
CA ALA A 39 -16.85 13.06 11.41
C ALA A 39 -16.59 13.27 12.91
N GLU A 40 -16.05 14.42 13.34
CA GLU A 40 -15.83 14.79 14.74
C GLU A 40 -17.03 15.47 15.41
N ILE A 41 -18.06 15.88 14.65
CA ILE A 41 -19.25 16.59 15.18
C ILE A 41 -19.94 15.86 16.34
N PRO A 42 -20.10 14.52 16.33
CA PRO A 42 -20.70 13.83 17.48
C PRO A 42 -19.73 13.87 18.69
N GLN A 43 -20.19 14.45 19.81
CA GLN A 43 -19.41 14.68 21.06
C GLN A 43 -18.79 13.43 21.73
N LYS A 44 -18.97 12.22 21.16
CA LYS A 44 -18.43 10.94 21.66
C LYS A 44 -17.77 10.10 20.56
N VAL A 45 -17.13 10.73 19.58
CA VAL A 45 -16.41 10.00 18.54
C VAL A 45 -15.06 9.51 19.07
N GLN A 46 -14.84 8.20 18.95
CA GLN A 46 -13.56 7.58 19.28
C GLN A 46 -12.50 8.01 18.25
N LYS A 47 -11.38 8.53 18.73
CA LYS A 47 -10.21 8.83 17.90
C LYS A 47 -9.24 7.65 17.91
N THR A 48 -8.48 7.51 16.83
CA THR A 48 -7.40 6.54 16.71
C THR A 48 -6.24 7.14 15.93
N ARG A 49 -5.04 6.59 16.11
CA ARG A 49 -3.89 6.94 15.26
C ARG A 49 -4.01 6.20 13.94
N ALA A 50 -3.64 6.86 12.85
CA ALA A 50 -3.57 6.25 11.53
C ALA A 50 -2.30 6.67 10.78
N PHE A 51 -1.71 5.71 10.08
CA PHE A 51 -0.58 5.92 9.19
C PHE A 51 -1.06 6.29 7.79
N HIS A 52 -0.37 7.24 7.17
CA HIS A 52 -0.41 7.44 5.73
C HIS A 52 0.73 6.63 5.11
N LEU A 53 0.38 5.53 4.43
CA LEU A 53 1.34 4.69 3.72
C LEU A 53 1.29 4.99 2.22
N VAL A 54 2.45 4.97 1.57
CA VAL A 54 2.55 4.88 0.11
C VAL A 54 3.09 3.50 -0.22
N VAL A 55 2.35 2.75 -1.01
CA VAL A 55 2.77 1.46 -1.55
C VAL A 55 3.07 1.66 -3.02
N GLU A 56 4.18 1.12 -3.51
CA GLU A 56 4.54 1.14 -4.92
C GLU A 56 5.22 -0.15 -5.37
N GLY A 57 5.15 -0.47 -6.66
CA GLY A 57 5.95 -1.55 -7.24
C GLY A 57 7.43 -1.19 -7.20
N TYR A 58 8.28 -2.05 -6.62
CA TYR A 58 9.71 -1.77 -6.41
C TYR A 58 10.43 -1.47 -7.74
N ARG A 59 10.22 -2.33 -8.75
CA ARG A 59 10.75 -2.14 -10.12
C ARG A 59 9.76 -1.45 -11.07
N LEU A 60 8.52 -1.26 -10.64
CA LEU A 60 7.42 -0.71 -11.45
C LEU A 60 6.78 0.50 -10.72
N PRO A 61 7.50 1.62 -10.55
CA PRO A 61 7.05 2.75 -9.74
C PRO A 61 5.88 3.53 -10.35
N MET A 62 5.40 3.12 -11.53
CA MET A 62 4.17 3.61 -12.13
C MET A 62 2.91 2.98 -11.49
N TYR A 63 3.03 1.89 -10.73
CA TYR A 63 1.96 1.36 -9.90
C TYR A 63 2.17 1.83 -8.47
N TRP A 64 1.25 2.67 -7.97
CA TRP A 64 1.31 3.25 -6.63
C TRP A 64 -0.09 3.46 -6.06
N MET A 65 -0.23 3.34 -4.75
CA MET A 65 -1.43 3.72 -4.01
C MET A 65 -1.06 4.31 -2.66
N HIS A 66 -1.90 5.24 -2.20
CA HIS A 66 -1.83 5.80 -0.86
C HIS A 66 -2.90 5.13 -0.01
N LEU A 67 -2.48 4.65 1.15
CA LEU A 67 -3.35 4.03 2.13
C LEU A 67 -3.43 4.90 3.39
N GLU A 68 -4.60 4.91 3.99
CA GLU A 68 -4.80 5.31 5.37
C GLU A 68 -5.06 4.05 6.19
N VAL A 69 -4.21 3.79 7.18
CA VAL A 69 -4.26 2.54 7.95
C VAL A 69 -4.28 2.84 9.44
N SER A 70 -5.29 2.35 10.14
CA SER A 70 -5.36 2.43 11.60
C SER A 70 -4.10 1.82 12.22
N ALA A 71 -3.45 2.51 13.15
CA ALA A 71 -2.14 2.14 13.68
C ALA A 71 -2.14 0.80 14.43
N GLY A 72 -3.30 0.40 14.98
CA GLY A 72 -3.50 -0.91 15.61
C GLY A 72 -3.74 -2.09 14.65
N THR A 73 -3.80 -1.85 13.33
CA THR A 73 -3.88 -2.92 12.31
C THR A 73 -2.65 -3.79 12.40
N THR A 74 -2.73 -5.10 12.12
CA THR A 74 -1.53 -5.96 12.10
C THR A 74 -0.88 -6.00 10.73
N LEU A 75 0.40 -6.41 10.65
CA LEU A 75 1.05 -6.68 9.36
C LEU A 75 0.29 -7.75 8.56
N ALA A 76 -0.29 -8.76 9.22
CA ALA A 76 -1.08 -9.80 8.56
C ALA A 76 -2.33 -9.25 7.87
N MET A 77 -3.02 -8.28 8.50
CA MET A 77 -4.16 -7.61 7.87
C MET A 77 -3.74 -6.73 6.68
N LEU A 78 -2.58 -6.07 6.79
CA LEU A 78 -2.02 -5.28 5.69
C LEU A 78 -1.62 -6.19 4.51
N ASP A 79 -0.96 -7.31 4.78
CA ASP A 79 -0.65 -8.35 3.78
C ASP A 79 -1.90 -8.82 3.05
N HIS A 80 -2.93 -9.26 3.79
CA HIS A 80 -4.19 -9.69 3.21
C HIS A 80 -4.84 -8.60 2.34
N PHE A 81 -4.79 -7.34 2.78
CA PHE A 81 -5.30 -6.21 2.01
C PHE A 81 -4.52 -6.00 0.69
N LEU A 82 -3.18 -6.06 0.72
CA LEU A 82 -2.34 -5.93 -0.47
C LEU A 82 -2.63 -7.04 -1.47
N ARG A 83 -2.73 -8.29 -1.00
CA ARG A 83 -3.08 -9.45 -1.81
C ARG A 83 -4.41 -9.27 -2.54
N GLY A 84 -5.45 -8.89 -1.81
CA GLY A 84 -6.78 -8.66 -2.38
C GLY A 84 -6.88 -7.43 -3.30
N THR A 85 -5.90 -6.53 -3.28
CA THR A 85 -5.95 -5.27 -4.04
C THR A 85 -5.07 -5.26 -5.29
N TRP A 86 -3.87 -5.84 -5.22
CA TRP A 86 -2.82 -5.70 -6.24
C TRP A 86 -2.16 -6.99 -6.70
N LEU A 87 -2.25 -8.06 -5.92
CA LEU A 87 -1.53 -9.29 -6.20
C LEU A 87 -2.53 -10.33 -6.66
N GLU A 88 -2.39 -11.55 -6.18
CA GLU A 88 -3.27 -12.67 -6.49
C GLU A 88 -3.75 -13.36 -5.20
N CYS A 89 -4.71 -14.26 -5.36
CA CYS A 89 -5.37 -14.98 -4.29
C CYS A 89 -4.87 -16.42 -4.09
N CYS A 90 -3.76 -16.82 -4.75
CA CYS A 90 -3.26 -18.21 -4.75
C CYS A 90 -2.65 -18.66 -3.42
N GLY A 91 -2.58 -17.76 -2.42
CA GLY A 91 -2.19 -18.13 -1.06
C GLY A 91 -0.69 -18.36 -0.87
N HIS A 92 0.15 -17.86 -1.78
CA HIS A 92 1.60 -17.99 -1.67
C HIS A 92 2.19 -17.29 -0.43
N LEU A 93 3.45 -17.57 -0.15
CA LEU A 93 4.17 -16.97 0.97
C LEU A 93 4.44 -15.47 0.72
N SER A 94 4.54 -14.72 1.81
CA SER A 94 4.89 -13.30 1.78
C SER A 94 5.69 -12.90 3.00
N ALA A 95 6.47 -11.84 2.87
CA ALA A 95 7.18 -11.24 3.99
C ALA A 95 7.26 -9.72 3.88
N PHE A 96 7.29 -9.04 5.04
CA PHE A 96 7.75 -7.65 5.15
C PHE A 96 9.18 -7.64 5.71
N THR A 97 10.02 -6.73 5.22
CA THR A 97 11.28 -6.39 5.88
C THR A 97 11.23 -4.95 6.35
N ILE A 98 11.31 -4.77 7.67
CA ILE A 98 11.13 -3.47 8.35
C ILE A 98 12.30 -3.27 9.31
N GLY A 99 13.12 -2.24 9.07
CA GLY A 99 14.27 -1.95 9.94
C GLY A 99 15.25 -3.11 10.07
N GLY A 100 15.41 -3.92 9.02
CA GLY A 100 16.26 -5.11 9.02
C GLY A 100 15.63 -6.37 9.64
N VAL A 101 14.41 -6.27 10.19
CA VAL A 101 13.69 -7.42 10.74
C VAL A 101 12.72 -7.96 9.69
N ARG A 102 12.79 -9.26 9.43
CA ARG A 102 11.87 -9.97 8.54
C ARG A 102 10.63 -10.43 9.31
N TYR A 103 9.46 -10.15 8.76
CA TYR A 103 8.17 -10.60 9.26
C TYR A 103 7.51 -11.47 8.19
N SER A 104 7.36 -12.77 8.42
CA SER A 104 6.87 -13.72 7.43
C SER A 104 5.59 -14.42 7.88
N VAL A 105 4.79 -14.88 6.91
CA VAL A 105 3.54 -15.63 7.18
C VAL A 105 3.81 -17.01 7.77
N ASP A 106 4.98 -17.57 7.49
CA ASP A 106 5.44 -18.92 7.84
C ASP A 106 6.51 -18.95 8.94
N ALA A 107 6.76 -17.83 9.62
CA ALA A 107 7.81 -17.68 10.64
C ALA A 107 7.72 -18.68 11.82
N ALA A 108 6.62 -19.43 11.96
CA ALA A 108 6.45 -20.49 12.96
C ALA A 108 6.39 -21.91 12.36
N LEU A 109 6.52 -22.06 11.04
CA LEU A 109 6.32 -23.31 10.32
C LEU A 109 7.62 -23.99 9.91
N TYR A 110 8.72 -23.23 9.77
CA TYR A 110 10.00 -23.76 9.32
C TYR A 110 11.07 -23.58 10.39
N GLU A 111 11.55 -24.70 10.95
CA GLU A 111 12.56 -24.74 12.03
C GLU A 111 13.90 -24.07 11.65
N TRP A 112 14.18 -23.88 10.36
CA TRP A 112 15.40 -23.24 9.88
C TRP A 112 15.31 -21.71 9.80
N ASP A 113 14.10 -21.13 9.87
CA ASP A 113 13.88 -19.68 9.83
C ASP A 113 13.67 -19.15 11.26
N THR A 114 14.74 -19.18 12.07
CA THR A 114 14.71 -18.77 13.47
C THR A 114 14.69 -17.26 13.69
N ASP A 115 14.98 -16.49 12.64
CA ASP A 115 15.19 -15.04 12.73
C ASP A 115 13.95 -14.24 12.30
N SER A 116 13.05 -14.85 11.53
CA SER A 116 11.81 -14.21 11.11
C SER A 116 10.79 -14.15 12.24
N LYS A 117 10.04 -13.05 12.28
CA LYS A 117 8.91 -12.87 13.20
C LYS A 117 7.59 -13.12 12.48
N ASN A 118 6.55 -13.49 13.22
CA ASN A 118 5.22 -13.60 12.61
C ASN A 118 4.62 -12.21 12.30
N MET A 119 3.65 -12.18 11.38
CA MET A 119 2.95 -10.94 10.99
C MET A 119 1.81 -10.51 11.96
N GLN A 120 1.59 -11.20 13.07
CA GLN A 120 0.57 -10.86 14.08
C GLN A 120 1.06 -9.75 15.03
N VAL A 121 1.76 -8.76 14.48
CA VAL A 121 2.26 -7.59 15.21
C VAL A 121 1.51 -6.34 14.72
N PRO A 122 1.04 -5.48 15.63
CA PRO A 122 0.43 -4.19 15.26
C PRO A 122 1.41 -3.27 14.54
N LEU A 123 0.92 -2.49 13.58
CA LEU A 123 1.74 -1.57 12.78
C LEU A 123 2.43 -0.53 13.66
N ASP A 124 1.78 -0.03 14.70
CA ASP A 124 2.36 0.97 15.61
C ASP A 124 3.55 0.49 16.44
N LYS A 125 3.85 -0.82 16.43
CA LYS A 125 5.04 -1.40 17.08
C LYS A 125 6.23 -1.51 16.15
N VAL A 126 6.01 -1.43 14.84
CA VAL A 126 7.04 -1.70 13.82
C VAL A 126 7.18 -0.56 12.81
N LEU A 127 6.18 0.32 12.71
CA LEU A 127 6.16 1.45 11.79
C LEU A 127 6.44 2.77 12.48
N ASN A 128 7.35 3.55 11.88
CA ASN A 128 7.66 4.93 12.25
C ASN A 128 7.57 5.84 11.02
N PRO A 129 7.04 7.07 11.14
CA PRO A 129 7.07 8.05 10.05
C PRO A 129 8.47 8.26 9.47
N GLY A 130 8.55 8.40 8.15
CA GLY A 130 9.80 8.59 7.41
C GLY A 130 10.50 7.30 6.99
N GLN A 131 10.15 6.16 7.58
CA GLN A 131 10.79 4.89 7.23
C GLN A 131 10.26 4.30 5.91
N THR A 132 11.09 3.45 5.31
CA THR A 132 10.72 2.64 4.14
C THR A 132 10.87 1.16 4.49
N CYS A 133 9.98 0.34 3.97
CA CYS A 133 9.92 -1.11 4.18
C CYS A 133 9.80 -1.80 2.83
N SER A 134 10.30 -3.03 2.71
CA SER A 134 10.02 -3.87 1.54
C SER A 134 8.95 -4.90 1.88
N TYR A 135 8.26 -5.34 0.85
CA TYR A 135 7.30 -6.43 0.90
C TYR A 135 7.52 -7.34 -0.30
N GLU A 136 7.50 -8.65 -0.05
CA GLU A 136 7.67 -9.70 -1.04
C GLU A 136 6.46 -10.62 -1.01
N TYR A 137 5.95 -11.00 -2.18
CA TYR A 137 4.90 -11.99 -2.33
C TYR A 137 5.28 -12.99 -3.43
N ASP A 138 5.00 -14.26 -3.18
CA ASP A 138 5.42 -15.41 -3.99
C ASP A 138 6.95 -15.51 -4.12
N PHE A 139 7.59 -16.33 -3.28
CA PHE A 139 9.04 -16.49 -3.32
C PHE A 139 9.56 -17.22 -4.57
N GLY A 140 8.68 -17.88 -5.36
CA GLY A 140 9.06 -18.50 -6.63
C GLY A 140 9.04 -17.51 -7.79
N SER A 141 8.09 -16.57 -7.81
CA SER A 141 7.98 -15.51 -8.82
C SER A 141 7.74 -14.13 -8.19
N THR A 142 8.76 -13.64 -7.48
CA THR A 142 8.57 -12.57 -6.49
C THR A 142 8.09 -11.25 -7.06
N THR A 143 6.91 -10.86 -6.58
CA THR A 143 6.42 -9.49 -6.69
C THR A 143 6.92 -8.69 -5.51
N GLU A 144 7.75 -7.68 -5.79
CA GLU A 144 8.35 -6.80 -4.78
C GLU A 144 7.63 -5.45 -4.73
N LEU A 145 7.19 -5.06 -3.55
CA LEU A 145 6.62 -3.74 -3.26
C LEU A 145 7.52 -2.96 -2.30
N ALA A 146 7.57 -1.64 -2.49
CA ALA A 146 8.15 -0.72 -1.53
C ALA A 146 7.02 0.02 -0.79
N LEU A 147 7.11 0.08 0.52
CA LEU A 147 6.18 0.80 1.39
C LEU A 147 6.91 1.95 2.06
N LYS A 148 6.37 3.16 1.97
CA LYS A 148 6.89 4.33 2.67
C LYS A 148 5.87 4.85 3.66
N VAL A 149 6.28 5.03 4.91
CA VAL A 149 5.46 5.64 5.96
C VAL A 149 5.62 7.16 5.84
N ILE A 150 4.60 7.85 5.34
CA ILE A 150 4.65 9.30 5.09
C ILE A 150 4.47 10.07 6.39
N SER A 151 3.42 9.74 7.13
CA SER A 151 3.06 10.42 8.37
C SER A 151 2.17 9.54 9.23
N GLU A 152 2.04 9.94 10.49
CA GLU A 152 1.06 9.43 11.43
C GLU A 152 0.21 10.61 11.89
N ARG A 153 -1.09 10.41 12.05
CA ARG A 153 -1.99 11.43 12.62
C ARG A 153 -3.18 10.82 13.32
N GLU A 154 -3.80 11.59 14.20
CA GLU A 154 -5.08 11.21 14.78
C GLU A 154 -6.20 11.40 13.75
N VAL A 155 -7.10 10.42 13.71
CA VAL A 155 -8.28 10.41 12.87
C VAL A 155 -9.46 9.88 13.67
N VAL A 156 -10.68 10.22 13.23
CA VAL A 156 -11.89 9.55 13.69
C VAL A 156 -11.79 8.06 13.38
N ALA A 157 -12.07 7.21 14.37
CA ALA A 157 -12.06 5.77 14.19
C ALA A 157 -13.11 5.37 13.15
N LYS A 158 -12.65 4.69 12.09
CA LYS A 158 -13.49 4.20 10.99
C LYS A 158 -13.79 2.72 11.18
N LYS A 159 -14.88 2.25 10.56
CA LYS A 159 -15.21 0.81 10.51
C LYS A 159 -14.16 -0.01 9.77
N LYS A 160 -13.56 0.55 8.71
CA LYS A 160 -12.50 -0.09 7.93
C LYS A 160 -11.15 0.28 8.55
N ALA A 161 -10.31 -0.74 8.77
CA ALA A 161 -8.96 -0.54 9.29
C ALA A 161 -7.97 0.01 8.24
N ILE A 162 -8.21 -0.29 6.96
CA ILE A 162 -7.39 0.15 5.82
C ILE A 162 -8.30 0.74 4.75
N GLU A 163 -7.95 1.92 4.25
CA GLU A 163 -8.64 2.58 3.14
C GLU A 163 -7.66 3.09 2.09
N ILE A 164 -8.04 2.96 0.82
CA ILE A 164 -7.34 3.60 -0.29
C ILE A 164 -7.78 5.05 -0.34
N ILE A 165 -6.84 5.99 -0.19
CA ILE A 165 -7.09 7.43 -0.23
C ILE A 165 -6.62 8.08 -1.53
N ALA A 166 -5.80 7.36 -2.31
CA ALA A 166 -5.48 7.67 -3.69
C ALA A 166 -4.87 6.43 -4.36
N ARG A 167 -5.05 6.28 -5.67
CA ARG A 167 -4.42 5.21 -6.47
C ARG A 167 -4.14 5.73 -7.87
N ASN A 168 -3.04 5.31 -8.47
CA ASN A 168 -2.75 5.63 -9.84
C ASN A 168 -3.83 5.09 -10.79
N THR A 169 -4.14 5.83 -11.84
CA THR A 169 -4.84 5.30 -13.00
C THR A 169 -3.93 4.26 -13.64
N LEU A 170 -4.51 3.15 -14.11
CA LEU A 170 -3.76 2.08 -14.75
C LEU A 170 -2.88 2.68 -15.87
N PRO A 171 -1.54 2.52 -15.82
CA PRO A 171 -0.67 3.04 -16.86
C PRO A 171 -1.07 2.41 -18.20
N MET A 172 -1.04 3.21 -19.26
CA MET A 172 -1.25 2.69 -20.60
C MET A 172 -0.10 1.76 -20.95
N VAL A 173 -0.39 0.47 -21.06
CA VAL A 173 0.57 -0.53 -21.56
C VAL A 173 0.38 -0.61 -23.07
N PRO A 174 1.39 -0.28 -23.90
CA PRO A 174 1.30 -0.47 -25.34
C PRO A 174 1.35 -1.97 -25.66
N CYS A 175 0.64 -2.37 -26.71
CA CYS A 175 0.70 -3.70 -27.28
C CYS A 175 2.06 -3.92 -27.96
N ASP A 176 2.75 -5.01 -27.64
CA ASP A 176 4.06 -5.34 -28.22
C ASP A 176 4.03 -5.51 -29.74
N VAL A 177 2.86 -5.84 -30.32
CA VAL A 177 2.71 -6.06 -31.76
C VAL A 177 2.42 -4.77 -32.53
N CYS A 178 1.54 -3.89 -31.99
CA CYS A 178 1.03 -2.74 -32.75
C CYS A 178 1.20 -1.37 -32.06
N GLY A 179 1.70 -1.33 -30.82
CA GLY A 179 1.94 -0.10 -30.06
C GLY A 179 0.70 0.62 -29.52
N LYS A 180 -0.51 0.22 -29.94
CA LYS A 180 -1.80 0.72 -29.41
C LYS A 180 -2.03 0.20 -27.98
N PRO A 181 -2.94 0.79 -27.17
CA PRO A 181 -3.17 0.28 -25.81
C PRO A 181 -3.54 -1.21 -25.83
N ALA A 182 -2.82 -1.99 -25.03
CA ALA A 182 -3.03 -3.43 -24.91
C ALA A 182 -4.40 -3.72 -24.32
N THR A 183 -5.11 -4.66 -24.93
CA THR A 183 -6.45 -5.10 -24.49
C THR A 183 -6.43 -6.50 -23.90
N HIS A 184 -5.36 -7.26 -24.14
CA HIS A 184 -5.20 -8.64 -23.70
C HIS A 184 -3.75 -8.90 -23.31
N PHE A 185 -3.55 -9.81 -22.37
CA PHE A 185 -2.24 -10.32 -21.99
C PHE A 185 -1.96 -11.64 -22.71
N CYS A 186 -0.85 -11.74 -23.43
CA CYS A 186 -0.46 -12.98 -24.10
C CYS A 186 0.30 -13.88 -23.12
N ASN A 187 -0.36 -14.91 -22.60
CA ASN A 187 0.26 -15.89 -21.69
C ASN A 187 1.29 -16.80 -22.37
N GLN A 188 1.33 -16.87 -23.70
CA GLN A 188 2.27 -17.68 -24.48
C GLN A 188 3.50 -16.89 -24.94
N CYS A 189 3.48 -15.56 -24.82
CA CYS A 189 4.54 -14.68 -25.31
C CYS A 189 5.60 -14.37 -24.23
N LEU A 190 5.55 -15.08 -23.09
CA LEU A 190 6.47 -14.93 -21.95
C LEU A 190 7.82 -15.66 -22.14
N TYR A 191 8.19 -16.01 -23.37
CA TYR A 191 9.38 -16.78 -23.70
C TYR A 191 10.30 -16.04 -24.66
#